data_AF-A0A1P6BG72-F1
#
_entry.id   AF-A0A1P6BG72-F1
#
_cell.length_a   1.000
_cell.length_b   1.000
_cell.length_c   1.000
_cell.angle_alpha   90.00
_cell.angle_beta   90.00
_cell.angle_gamma   90.00
#
_symmetry.space_group_name_H-M   'P 1'
#
loop_
_entity.id
_entity.type
_entity.pdbx_description
1 polymer ?
#
loop_
_entity_poly.entity_id
_entity_poly.type
_entity_poly.pdbx_seq_one_letter_code
_entity_poly.pdbx_strand_id
1 'polypeptide(L)'
;MICAICSFWSHTYDGIDGIQARRTSSVSPVGEFFDHALDACKVFPFIITLFAPFNESNSRISSLCSLALLIEMLTAHTFAFWEQYITKIMCLRWCFEGFYVSNLLHILAYFDGDNLVTACLFNNWKVCDLIMLIFNVCCISNILFSLYHIYQFYDSQPVSEKQSMICWIQPIIPALELNVAAFLWALFSPGKVLAQDLPIFLFTIAIVNANINSRLIVSHMSDSCAQMCNTAVMLYCSAALFSMTNILSAAGELLLLRSLAVFLFVAHVHYFFSIVSLLLLQ
;
A
#
# COMPACT_ATOMS: atom_id res chain seq x y z
N MET A 1 2.52 -13.80 -18.44
CA MET A 1 1.40 -13.57 -19.36
C MET A 1 0.07 -13.26 -18.65
N ILE A 2 -0.51 -14.16 -17.86
CA ILE A 2 -1.81 -13.91 -17.18
C ILE A 2 -1.74 -12.66 -16.30
N CYS A 3 -0.69 -12.52 -15.47
CA CYS A 3 -0.51 -11.32 -14.65
C CYS A 3 -0.49 -10.03 -15.48
N ALA A 4 0.20 -10.02 -16.62
CA ALA A 4 0.25 -8.86 -17.53
C ALA A 4 -1.14 -8.51 -18.08
N ILE A 5 -1.93 -9.51 -18.48
CA ILE A 5 -3.29 -9.29 -19.00
C ILE A 5 -4.19 -8.73 -17.90
N CYS A 6 -4.18 -9.35 -16.71
CA CYS A 6 -5.01 -8.91 -15.59
C CYS A 6 -4.63 -7.50 -15.12
N SER A 7 -3.33 -7.23 -14.95
CA SER A 7 -2.83 -5.92 -14.54
C SER A 7 -3.09 -4.83 -15.58
N PHE A 8 -2.92 -5.14 -16.87
CA PHE A 8 -3.28 -4.22 -17.96
C PHE A 8 -4.75 -3.83 -17.91
N TRP A 9 -5.66 -4.80 -17.83
CA TRP A 9 -7.09 -4.52 -17.79
C TRP A 9 -7.49 -3.81 -16.50
N SER A 10 -6.97 -4.23 -15.35
CA SER A 10 -7.24 -3.60 -14.06
C SER A 10 -6.86 -2.12 -14.07
N HIS A 11 -5.65 -1.78 -14.52
CA HIS A 11 -5.18 -0.39 -14.59
C HIS A 11 -5.90 0.41 -15.67
N THR A 12 -6.25 -0.22 -16.79
CA THR A 12 -6.99 0.45 -17.87
C THR A 12 -8.42 0.81 -17.45
N TYR A 13 -9.12 -0.10 -16.77
CA TYR A 13 -10.48 0.15 -16.32
C TYR A 13 -10.56 1.24 -15.25
N ASP A 14 -9.54 1.31 -14.40
CA ASP A 14 -9.35 2.39 -13.44
C ASP A 14 -9.30 3.75 -14.10
N GLY A 15 -8.41 3.95 -15.07
CA GLY A 15 -8.33 5.24 -15.77
C GLY A 15 -9.59 5.60 -16.57
N ILE A 16 -10.38 4.60 -16.98
CA ILE A 16 -11.60 4.81 -17.77
C ILE A 16 -12.76 5.29 -16.90
N ASP A 17 -12.87 4.86 -15.64
CA ASP A 17 -14.07 5.13 -14.83
C ASP A 17 -14.28 6.63 -14.57
N GLY A 18 -13.22 7.38 -14.24
CA GLY A 18 -13.27 8.81 -13.98
C GLY A 18 -13.50 9.62 -15.25
N ILE A 19 -12.95 9.16 -16.39
CA ILE A 19 -13.24 9.75 -17.71
C ILE A 19 -14.71 9.57 -18.06
N GLN A 20 -15.23 8.36 -17.86
CA GLN A 20 -16.61 8.03 -18.19
C GLN A 20 -17.60 8.75 -17.26
N ALA A 21 -17.29 8.85 -15.96
CA ALA A 21 -18.11 9.59 -15.00
C ALA A 21 -18.20 11.08 -15.37
N ARG A 22 -17.10 11.71 -15.81
CA ARG A 22 -17.13 13.09 -16.31
C ARG A 22 -17.95 13.24 -17.59
N ARG A 23 -17.80 12.31 -18.54
CA ARG A 23 -18.55 12.31 -19.82
C ARG A 23 -20.05 12.15 -19.64
N THR A 24 -20.46 11.33 -18.68
CA THR A 24 -21.88 11.04 -18.40
C THR A 24 -22.46 11.96 -17.33
N SER A 25 -21.67 12.90 -16.81
CA SER A 25 -22.05 13.80 -15.71
C SER A 25 -22.51 13.04 -14.46
N SER A 26 -21.93 11.86 -14.21
CA SER A 26 -22.25 10.97 -13.07
C SER A 26 -21.15 10.96 -11.99
N VAL A 27 -20.35 12.02 -11.91
CA VAL A 27 -19.33 12.17 -10.86
C VAL A 27 -20.02 12.24 -9.50
N SER A 28 -19.59 11.40 -8.56
CA SER A 28 -20.20 11.31 -7.22
C SER A 28 -19.14 11.01 -6.16
N PRO A 29 -19.39 11.40 -4.89
CA PRO A 29 -18.54 11.03 -3.76
C PRO A 29 -18.38 9.51 -3.62
N VAL A 30 -19.45 8.74 -3.85
CA VAL A 30 -19.39 7.26 -3.82
C VAL A 30 -18.36 6.74 -4.82
N GLY A 31 -18.39 7.26 -6.05
CA GLY A 31 -17.45 6.86 -7.10
C GLY A 31 -16.00 7.18 -6.73
N GLU A 32 -15.74 8.40 -6.22
CA GLU A 32 -14.41 8.81 -5.78
C GLU A 32 -13.88 7.96 -4.62
N PHE A 33 -14.71 7.68 -3.61
CA PHE A 33 -14.34 6.78 -2.51
C PHE A 33 -14.01 5.39 -3.02
N PHE A 34 -14.83 4.85 -3.93
CA PHE A 34 -14.70 3.49 -4.45
C PHE A 34 -13.40 3.32 -5.23
N ASP A 35 -13.09 4.25 -6.13
CA ASP A 35 -11.85 4.29 -6.92
C ASP A 35 -10.61 4.31 -6.00
N HIS A 36 -10.52 5.33 -5.13
CA HIS A 36 -9.36 5.52 -4.26
C HIS A 36 -9.17 4.40 -3.22
N ALA A 37 -10.26 3.83 -2.69
CA ALA A 37 -10.16 2.73 -1.74
C ALA A 37 -9.73 1.42 -2.41
N LEU A 38 -10.11 1.21 -3.68
CA LEU A 38 -9.59 0.09 -4.47
C LEU A 38 -8.12 0.28 -4.82
N ASP A 39 -7.67 1.49 -5.12
CA ASP A 39 -6.24 1.81 -5.30
C ASP A 39 -5.39 1.41 -4.10
N ALA A 40 -5.89 1.69 -2.89
CA ALA A 40 -5.22 1.27 -1.67
C ALA A 40 -5.08 -0.25 -1.55
N CYS A 41 -6.04 -1.02 -2.07
CA CYS A 41 -5.99 -2.49 -2.09
C CYS A 41 -5.05 -3.03 -3.17
N LYS A 42 -4.88 -2.33 -4.30
CA LYS A 42 -4.06 -2.77 -5.45
C LYS A 42 -2.56 -2.80 -5.16
N VAL A 43 -2.09 -2.14 -4.10
CA VAL A 43 -0.66 -2.10 -3.73
C VAL A 43 -0.08 -3.51 -3.48
N PHE A 44 -0.80 -4.38 -2.78
CA PHE A 44 -0.33 -5.75 -2.50
C PHE A 44 -0.14 -6.60 -3.78
N PRO A 45 -1.17 -6.77 -4.63
CA PRO A 45 -0.99 -7.54 -5.86
C PRO A 45 0.04 -6.88 -6.79
N PHE A 46 0.15 -5.56 -6.80
CA PHE A 46 1.21 -4.88 -7.56
C PHE A 46 2.61 -5.33 -7.11
N ILE A 47 2.92 -5.28 -5.81
CA ILE A 47 4.26 -5.65 -5.31
C ILE A 47 4.56 -7.13 -5.51
N ILE A 48 3.61 -8.02 -5.19
CA ILE A 48 3.80 -9.46 -5.38
C ILE A 48 4.02 -9.78 -6.86
N THR A 49 3.26 -9.17 -7.76
CA THR A 49 3.40 -9.46 -9.19
C THR A 49 4.63 -8.80 -9.79
N LEU A 50 5.01 -7.59 -9.40
CA LEU A 50 6.20 -6.90 -9.90
C LEU A 50 7.46 -7.73 -9.68
N PHE A 51 7.58 -8.39 -8.52
CA PHE A 51 8.76 -9.18 -8.18
C PHE A 51 8.62 -10.68 -8.43
N ALA A 52 7.42 -11.19 -8.78
CA ALA A 52 7.18 -12.60 -9.08
C ALA A 52 8.12 -13.23 -10.13
N PRO A 53 8.58 -12.51 -11.18
CA PRO A 53 9.53 -13.08 -12.14
C PRO A 53 10.90 -13.39 -11.54
N PHE A 54 11.27 -12.77 -10.41
CA PHE A 54 12.58 -12.93 -9.80
C PHE A 54 12.57 -14.06 -8.77
N ASN A 55 13.32 -15.13 -9.05
CA ASN A 55 13.45 -16.26 -8.13
C ASN A 55 14.39 -15.92 -6.95
N GLU A 56 14.06 -16.32 -5.72
CA GLU A 56 14.87 -16.03 -4.51
C GLU A 56 16.31 -16.58 -4.63
N SER A 57 16.50 -17.72 -5.30
CA SER A 57 17.83 -18.34 -5.45
C SER A 57 18.79 -17.53 -6.34
N ASN A 58 18.24 -16.76 -7.28
CA ASN A 58 18.99 -16.02 -8.30
C ASN A 58 18.89 -14.51 -8.15
N SER A 59 18.09 -14.00 -7.21
CA SER A 59 17.90 -12.58 -6.93
C SER A 59 18.29 -12.24 -5.50
N ARG A 60 18.51 -10.96 -5.20
CA ARG A 60 18.79 -10.50 -3.82
C ARG A 60 17.51 -10.31 -2.99
N ILE A 61 16.37 -10.76 -3.49
CA ILE A 61 15.07 -10.57 -2.86
C ILE A 61 14.90 -11.63 -1.78
N SER A 62 15.25 -11.26 -0.55
CA SER A 62 14.88 -12.03 0.65
C SER A 62 13.46 -11.68 1.10
N SER A 63 12.87 -12.51 1.96
CA SER A 63 11.55 -12.23 2.56
C SER A 63 11.50 -10.88 3.28
N LEU A 64 12.61 -10.46 3.91
CA LEU A 64 12.73 -9.14 4.55
C LEU A 64 12.82 -8.00 3.51
N CYS A 65 13.48 -8.24 2.39
CA CYS A 65 13.51 -7.29 1.27
C CYS A 65 12.11 -7.10 0.68
N SER A 66 11.34 -8.18 0.46
CA SER A 66 9.95 -8.09 0.01
C SER A 66 9.07 -7.30 0.99
N LEU A 67 9.26 -7.50 2.30
CA LEU A 67 8.58 -6.69 3.32
C LEU A 67 8.95 -5.21 3.23
N ALA A 68 10.23 -4.89 3.09
CA ALA A 68 10.71 -3.52 2.96
C ALA A 68 10.13 -2.83 1.72
N LEU A 69 10.15 -3.50 0.56
CA LEU A 69 9.59 -2.99 -0.70
C LEU A 69 8.07 -2.76 -0.59
N LEU A 70 7.34 -3.65 0.09
CA LEU A 70 5.92 -3.44 0.35
C LEU A 70 5.69 -2.22 1.25
N ILE A 71 6.38 -2.13 2.39
CA ILE A 71 6.25 -1.01 3.33
C ILE A 71 6.59 0.32 2.66
N GLU A 72 7.63 0.33 1.81
CA GLU A 72 8.02 1.50 1.04
C GLU A 72 6.88 1.97 0.12
N MET A 73 6.24 1.07 -0.63
CA MET A 73 5.07 1.41 -1.46
C MET A 73 3.88 1.88 -0.64
N LEU A 74 3.54 1.16 0.44
CA LEU A 74 2.41 1.50 1.30
C LEU A 74 2.62 2.88 1.94
N THR A 75 3.84 3.19 2.34
CA THR A 75 4.22 4.50 2.87
C THR A 75 4.07 5.56 1.78
N ALA A 76 4.68 5.38 0.61
CA ALA A 76 4.56 6.33 -0.50
C ALA A 76 3.09 6.59 -0.87
N HIS A 77 2.25 5.56 -0.90
CA HIS A 77 0.82 5.70 -1.20
C HIS A 77 0.06 6.44 -0.09
N THR A 78 0.34 6.12 1.17
CA THR A 78 -0.28 6.81 2.32
C THR A 78 0.09 8.30 2.35
N PHE A 79 1.32 8.65 1.97
CA PHE A 79 1.75 10.04 1.83
C PHE A 79 0.98 10.80 0.74
N ALA A 80 0.59 10.14 -0.35
CA ALA A 80 -0.25 10.75 -1.39
C ALA A 80 -1.66 11.05 -0.87
N PHE A 81 -2.27 10.13 -0.11
CA PHE A 81 -3.56 10.40 0.55
C PHE A 81 -3.46 11.44 1.66
N TRP A 82 -2.32 11.49 2.35
CA TRP A 82 -2.05 12.52 3.34
C TRP A 82 -1.96 13.90 2.70
N GLU A 83 -1.25 14.01 1.57
CA GLU A 83 -1.22 15.23 0.76
C GLU A 83 -2.64 15.63 0.34
N GLN A 84 -3.43 14.71 -0.24
CA GLN A 84 -4.81 14.97 -0.65
C GLN A 84 -5.70 15.41 0.52
N TYR A 85 -5.58 14.77 1.68
CA TYR A 85 -6.35 15.13 2.87
C TYR A 85 -6.11 16.60 3.26
N ILE A 86 -4.86 17.06 3.20
CA ILE A 86 -4.45 18.42 3.56
C ILE A 86 -4.76 19.43 2.46
N THR A 87 -4.24 19.21 1.24
CA THR A 87 -4.26 20.18 0.14
C THR A 87 -5.58 20.18 -0.62
N LYS A 88 -6.42 19.15 -0.40
CA LYS A 88 -7.65 18.86 -1.13
C LYS A 88 -7.44 18.55 -2.62
N ILE A 89 -6.18 18.35 -3.03
CA ILE A 89 -5.82 18.03 -4.41
C ILE A 89 -5.09 16.70 -4.40
N MET A 90 -5.61 15.73 -5.14
CA MET A 90 -4.94 14.45 -5.31
C MET A 90 -3.89 14.52 -6.40
N CYS A 91 -2.62 14.45 -6.01
CA CYS A 91 -1.49 14.30 -6.92
C CYS A 91 -0.99 12.84 -6.89
N LEU A 92 -1.74 11.91 -7.49
CA LEU A 92 -1.21 10.56 -7.72
C LEU A 92 -0.05 10.65 -8.72
N ARG A 93 1.17 10.38 -8.24
CA ARG A 93 2.40 10.51 -9.04
C ARG A 93 2.91 9.16 -9.53
N TRP A 94 3.90 9.27 -10.42
CA TRP A 94 4.69 8.27 -11.14
C TRP A 94 4.87 6.85 -10.56
N CYS A 95 4.79 6.63 -9.24
CA CYS A 95 4.80 5.25 -8.69
C CYS A 95 3.68 4.38 -9.29
N PHE A 96 2.55 4.97 -9.68
CA PHE A 96 1.42 4.25 -10.27
C PHE A 96 1.62 3.87 -11.75
N GLU A 97 2.44 4.61 -12.50
CA GLU A 97 2.83 4.20 -13.86
C GLU A 97 3.71 2.94 -13.88
N GLY A 98 4.15 2.47 -12.70
CA GLY A 98 4.88 1.22 -12.51
C GLY A 98 4.10 -0.02 -12.98
N PHE A 99 2.77 0.05 -13.12
CA PHE A 99 1.98 -1.05 -13.68
C PHE A 99 2.35 -1.36 -15.14
N TYR A 100 2.70 -0.36 -15.95
CA TYR A 100 3.17 -0.59 -17.32
C TYR A 100 4.54 -1.26 -17.35
N VAL A 101 5.44 -0.87 -16.44
CA VAL A 101 6.75 -1.51 -16.26
C VAL A 101 6.58 -2.97 -15.84
N SER A 102 5.69 -3.22 -14.86
CA SER A 102 5.33 -4.58 -14.41
C SER A 102 4.76 -5.43 -15.56
N ASN A 103 3.84 -4.86 -16.35
CA ASN A 103 3.27 -5.52 -17.52
C ASN A 103 4.34 -5.89 -18.56
N LEU A 104 5.23 -4.96 -18.90
CA LEU A 104 6.34 -5.22 -19.82
C LEU A 104 7.24 -6.34 -19.28
N LEU A 105 7.58 -6.28 -17.99
CA LEU A 105 8.39 -7.32 -17.34
C LEU A 105 7.73 -8.70 -17.42
N HIS A 106 6.42 -8.81 -17.19
CA HIS A 106 5.70 -10.09 -17.29
C HIS A 106 5.58 -10.63 -18.71
N ILE A 107 5.54 -9.74 -19.71
CA ILE A 107 5.55 -10.12 -21.13
C ILE A 107 6.95 -10.64 -21.48
N LEU A 108 7.99 -9.89 -21.14
CA LEU A 108 9.37 -10.28 -21.41
C LEU A 108 9.73 -11.59 -20.69
N ALA A 109 9.38 -11.73 -19.41
CA ALA A 109 9.61 -12.96 -18.64
C ALA A 109 8.85 -14.18 -19.20
N TYR A 110 7.73 -13.98 -19.90
CA TYR A 110 7.03 -15.08 -20.56
C TYR A 110 7.77 -15.60 -21.80
N PHE A 111 8.37 -14.70 -22.59
CA PHE A 111 9.06 -15.09 -23.83
C PHE A 111 10.51 -15.52 -23.58
N ASP A 112 11.22 -14.84 -22.68
CA ASP A 112 12.66 -15.01 -22.45
C ASP A 112 12.95 -15.87 -21.20
N GLY A 113 11.93 -16.20 -20.42
CA GLY A 113 12.03 -17.05 -19.24
C GLY A 113 13.02 -16.50 -18.22
N ASP A 114 13.90 -17.38 -17.73
CA ASP A 114 14.90 -17.05 -16.71
C ASP A 114 16.05 -16.16 -17.22
N ASN A 115 16.23 -16.01 -18.54
CA ASN A 115 17.36 -15.26 -19.11
C ASN A 115 17.26 -13.78 -18.78
N LEU A 116 16.08 -13.17 -18.94
CA LEU A 116 15.84 -11.76 -18.59
C LEU A 116 16.03 -11.53 -17.09
N VAL A 117 15.56 -12.48 -16.28
CA VAL A 117 15.57 -12.42 -14.82
C VAL A 117 17.01 -12.49 -14.26
N THR A 118 17.87 -13.28 -14.91
CA THR A 118 19.27 -13.49 -14.52
C THR A 118 20.27 -12.63 -15.29
N ALA A 119 19.81 -11.86 -16.28
CA ALA A 119 20.66 -11.00 -17.08
C ALA A 119 21.44 -10.01 -16.20
N CYS A 120 22.76 -10.08 -16.32
CA CYS A 120 23.66 -9.09 -15.75
C CYS A 120 23.75 -7.91 -16.70
N LEU A 121 23.56 -6.70 -16.15
CA LEU A 121 23.70 -5.44 -16.85
C LEU A 121 25.17 -5.00 -16.86
N PHE A 122 25.65 -4.44 -15.74
CA PHE A 122 27.01 -3.92 -15.61
C PHE A 122 27.60 -4.23 -14.23
N ASN A 123 28.86 -4.66 -14.17
CA ASN A 123 29.60 -4.87 -12.91
C ASN A 123 28.82 -5.68 -11.85
N ASN A 124 28.27 -6.84 -12.25
CA ASN A 124 27.44 -7.74 -11.43
C ASN A 124 26.04 -7.22 -11.01
N TRP A 125 25.59 -6.07 -11.52
CA TRP A 125 24.20 -5.63 -11.35
C TRP A 125 23.27 -6.48 -12.21
N LYS A 126 22.19 -6.98 -11.61
CA LYS A 126 21.14 -7.71 -12.33
C LYS A 126 20.01 -6.76 -12.71
N VAL A 127 19.17 -7.16 -13.66
CA VAL A 127 17.91 -6.45 -14.00
C VAL A 127 17.04 -6.22 -12.77
N CYS A 128 16.99 -7.19 -11.86
CA CYS A 128 16.31 -7.07 -10.56
C CYS A 128 16.82 -5.88 -9.72
N ASP A 129 18.14 -5.67 -9.66
CA ASP A 129 18.74 -4.59 -8.85
C ASP A 129 18.39 -3.22 -9.43
N LEU A 130 18.34 -3.10 -10.75
CA LEU A 130 17.89 -1.88 -11.43
C LEU A 130 16.41 -1.59 -11.16
N ILE A 131 15.54 -2.61 -11.23
CA ILE A 131 14.11 -2.44 -10.96
C ILE A 131 13.88 -2.03 -9.50
N MET A 132 14.58 -2.67 -8.55
CA MET A 132 14.53 -2.25 -7.14
C MET A 132 15.01 -0.80 -6.98
N LEU A 133 16.11 -0.40 -7.62
CA LEU A 133 16.61 0.97 -7.55
C LEU A 133 15.59 1.98 -8.09
N ILE A 134 15.04 1.73 -9.27
CA ILE A 134 14.01 2.59 -9.88
C ILE A 134 12.81 2.69 -8.95
N PHE A 135 12.33 1.55 -8.45
CA PHE A 135 11.22 1.49 -7.52
C PHE A 135 11.48 2.32 -6.25
N ASN A 136 12.65 2.17 -5.64
CA ASN A 136 13.03 2.93 -4.44
C ASN A 136 13.10 4.44 -4.71
N VAL A 137 13.75 4.83 -5.82
CA VAL A 137 13.83 6.23 -6.23
C VAL A 137 12.44 6.83 -6.45
N CYS A 138 11.53 6.10 -7.09
CA CYS A 138 10.15 6.54 -7.30
C CYS A 138 9.40 6.74 -5.97
N CYS A 139 9.49 5.77 -5.05
CA CYS A 139 8.79 5.85 -3.76
C CYS A 139 9.32 6.98 -2.88
N ILE A 140 10.65 7.09 -2.75
CA ILE A 140 11.30 8.17 -1.99
C ILE A 140 10.94 9.53 -2.60
N SER A 141 11.01 9.66 -3.93
CA SER A 141 10.64 10.91 -4.60
C SER A 141 9.19 11.28 -4.31
N ASN A 142 8.25 10.31 -4.36
CA ASN A 142 6.86 10.58 -4.06
C ASN A 142 6.65 11.08 -2.63
N ILE A 143 7.33 10.48 -1.65
CA ILE A 143 7.30 10.92 -0.24
C ILE A 143 7.83 12.35 -0.13
N LEU A 144 8.99 12.65 -0.73
CA LEU A 144 9.60 13.99 -0.67
C LEU A 144 8.73 15.06 -1.30
N PHE A 145 8.16 14.79 -2.47
CA PHE A 145 7.25 15.73 -3.13
C PHE A 145 5.96 15.94 -2.32
N SER A 146 5.43 14.88 -1.69
CA SER A 146 4.23 14.99 -0.84
C SER A 146 4.50 15.91 0.36
N LEU A 147 5.64 15.70 1.03
CA LEU A 147 6.09 16.57 2.11
C LEU A 147 6.28 18.02 1.67
N TYR A 148 6.90 18.22 0.50
CA TYR A 148 7.13 19.56 -0.04
C TYR A 148 5.81 20.29 -0.32
N HIS A 149 4.82 19.63 -0.90
CA HIS A 149 3.52 20.23 -1.17
C HIS A 149 2.71 20.48 0.11
N ILE A 150 2.74 19.56 1.07
CA ILE A 150 2.14 19.77 2.39
C ILE A 150 2.76 21.02 3.05
N TYR A 151 4.09 21.15 3.00
CA TYR A 151 4.79 22.33 3.52
C TYR A 151 4.40 23.60 2.78
N GLN A 152 4.40 23.60 1.44
CA GLN A 152 3.99 24.77 0.65
C GLN A 152 2.56 25.19 0.96
N PHE A 153 1.64 24.22 1.08
CA PHE A 153 0.26 24.50 1.43
C PHE A 153 0.14 25.04 2.85
N TYR A 154 0.92 24.54 3.80
CA TYR A 154 0.96 25.09 5.17
C TYR A 154 1.46 26.54 5.21
N ASP A 155 2.48 26.87 4.41
CA ASP A 155 3.07 28.20 4.40
C ASP A 155 2.17 29.24 3.74
N SER A 156 1.42 28.84 2.71
CA SER A 156 0.50 29.74 1.98
C SER A 156 -0.76 30.12 2.76
N GLN A 157 -1.14 29.36 3.79
CA GLN A 157 -2.33 29.62 4.59
C GLN A 157 -2.14 30.80 5.56
N PRO A 158 -3.13 31.72 5.67
CA PRO A 158 -3.05 32.81 6.62
C PRO A 158 -3.04 32.28 8.06
N VAL A 159 -2.35 32.98 8.97
CA VAL A 159 -2.17 32.53 10.38
C VAL A 159 -3.51 32.23 11.08
N SER A 160 -4.57 32.95 10.72
CA SER A 160 -5.93 32.76 11.25
C SER A 160 -6.60 31.45 10.82
N GLU A 161 -6.16 30.84 9.72
CA GLU A 161 -6.75 29.63 9.14
C GLU A 161 -5.85 28.40 9.35
N LYS A 162 -4.65 28.57 9.92
CA LYS A 162 -3.75 27.46 10.25
C LYS A 162 -4.39 26.57 11.31
N GLN A 163 -4.84 25.39 10.89
CA GLN A 163 -5.25 24.33 11.80
C GLN A 163 -4.08 23.93 12.71
N SER A 164 -4.41 23.39 13.89
CA SER A 164 -3.40 22.87 14.82
C SER A 164 -2.49 21.86 14.11
N MET A 165 -1.17 21.97 14.31
CA MET A 165 -0.16 21.04 13.77
C MET A 165 -0.47 19.57 14.05
N ILE A 166 -1.21 19.30 15.13
CA ILE A 166 -1.67 17.95 15.47
C ILE A 166 -2.57 17.40 14.36
N CYS A 167 -3.53 18.17 13.84
CA CYS A 167 -4.42 17.77 12.76
C CYS A 167 -3.68 17.43 11.46
N TRP A 168 -2.51 18.03 11.27
CA TRP A 168 -1.67 17.78 10.10
C TRP A 168 -0.91 16.46 10.24
N ILE A 169 -0.46 16.09 11.43
CA ILE A 169 0.35 14.87 11.65
C ILE A 169 -0.54 13.66 11.92
N GLN A 170 -1.72 13.85 12.50
CA GLN A 170 -2.70 12.79 12.83
C GLN A 170 -2.89 11.72 11.75
N PRO A 171 -3.06 12.06 10.45
CA PRO A 171 -3.27 11.08 9.38
C PRO A 171 -2.17 10.02 9.23
N ILE A 172 -0.91 10.36 9.54
CA ILE A 172 0.23 9.47 9.26
C ILE A 172 0.53 8.51 10.41
N ILE A 173 0.04 8.81 11.62
CA ILE A 173 0.34 8.04 12.84
C ILE A 173 -0.04 6.55 12.71
N PRO A 174 -1.25 6.16 12.26
CA PRO A 174 -1.61 4.75 12.13
C PRO A 174 -0.69 3.96 11.18
N ALA A 175 -0.23 4.61 10.10
CA ALA A 175 0.64 3.96 9.12
C ALA A 175 2.06 3.77 9.67
N LEU A 176 2.58 4.75 10.43
CA LEU A 176 3.85 4.60 11.14
C LEU A 176 3.80 3.48 12.17
N GLU A 177 2.73 3.40 12.96
CA GLU A 177 2.51 2.32 13.94
C GLU A 177 2.50 0.95 13.27
N LEU A 178 1.76 0.81 12.16
CA LEU A 178 1.70 -0.41 11.38
C LEU A 178 3.08 -0.82 10.85
N ASN A 179 3.81 0.12 10.24
CA ASN A 179 5.13 -0.14 9.67
C ASN A 179 6.14 -0.59 10.73
N VAL A 180 6.16 0.09 11.89
CA VAL A 180 7.02 -0.28 13.02
C VAL A 180 6.63 -1.66 13.54
N ALA A 181 5.34 -1.92 13.78
CA ALA A 181 4.87 -3.21 14.25
C ALA A 181 5.19 -4.35 13.27
N ALA A 182 5.08 -4.10 11.97
CA ALA A 182 5.41 -5.06 10.92
C ALA A 182 6.90 -5.45 10.93
N PHE A 183 7.80 -4.47 11.02
CA PHE A 183 9.24 -4.75 11.15
C PHE A 183 9.58 -5.46 12.45
N LEU A 184 9.01 -5.01 13.59
CA LEU A 184 9.25 -5.66 14.88
C LEU A 184 8.78 -7.12 14.87
N TRP A 185 7.58 -7.39 14.36
CA TRP A 185 7.09 -8.76 14.25
C TRP A 185 7.96 -9.60 13.32
N ALA A 186 8.34 -9.08 12.15
CA ALA A 186 9.23 -9.77 11.22
C ALA A 186 10.59 -10.14 11.81
N LEU A 187 11.21 -9.22 12.58
CA LEU A 187 12.56 -9.39 13.12
C LEU A 187 12.60 -10.22 14.40
N PHE A 188 11.59 -10.07 15.27
CA PHE A 188 11.56 -10.69 16.60
C PHE A 188 10.60 -11.87 16.74
N SER A 189 9.93 -12.27 15.65
CA SER A 189 9.13 -13.49 15.57
C SER A 189 9.97 -14.74 15.92
N PRO A 190 9.65 -15.48 17.00
CA PRO A 190 10.37 -16.70 17.36
C PRO A 190 10.24 -17.81 16.30
N GLY A 191 9.07 -17.91 15.67
CA GLY A 191 8.80 -18.85 14.59
C GLY A 191 9.34 -18.42 13.24
N LYS A 192 9.84 -17.18 13.08
CA LYS A 192 10.19 -16.59 11.77
C LYS A 192 8.99 -16.62 10.80
N VAL A 193 7.84 -16.13 11.26
CA VAL A 193 6.57 -16.19 10.53
C VAL A 193 6.64 -15.60 9.12
N LEU A 194 7.43 -14.53 8.94
CA LEU A 194 7.68 -13.92 7.64
C LEU A 194 8.26 -14.90 6.62
N ALA A 195 9.18 -15.76 7.04
CA ALA A 195 9.80 -16.76 6.17
C ALA A 195 8.92 -18.00 5.98
N GLN A 196 8.00 -18.28 6.91
CA GLN A 196 7.08 -19.42 6.79
C GLN A 196 5.94 -19.16 5.81
N ASP A 197 5.37 -17.94 5.82
CA ASP A 197 4.23 -17.58 4.99
C ASP A 197 4.29 -16.10 4.59
N LEU A 198 5.27 -15.79 3.74
CA LEU A 198 5.51 -14.44 3.22
C LEU A 198 4.25 -13.82 2.60
N PRO A 199 3.49 -14.49 1.70
CA PRO A 199 2.34 -13.87 1.05
C PRO A 199 1.26 -13.43 2.03
N ILE A 200 0.93 -14.27 3.02
CA ILE A 200 -0.09 -13.94 4.03
C ILE A 200 0.40 -12.82 4.95
N PHE A 201 1.68 -12.81 5.33
CA PHE A 201 2.25 -11.75 6.16
C PHE A 201 2.14 -10.38 5.46
N LEU A 202 2.57 -10.33 4.19
CA LEU A 202 2.48 -9.14 3.34
C LEU A 202 1.03 -8.70 3.09
N PHE A 203 0.13 -9.65 2.81
CA PHE A 203 -1.29 -9.38 2.62
C PHE A 203 -1.93 -8.75 3.85
N THR A 204 -1.60 -9.27 5.04
CA THR A 204 -2.17 -8.78 6.30
C THR A 204 -1.82 -7.30 6.51
N ILE A 205 -0.56 -6.93 6.31
CA ILE A 205 -0.10 -5.54 6.43
C ILE A 205 -0.81 -4.66 5.40
N ALA A 206 -0.88 -5.10 4.14
CA ALA A 206 -1.50 -4.32 3.08
C ALA A 206 -3.00 -4.07 3.33
N ILE A 207 -3.75 -5.04 3.84
CA ILE A 207 -5.16 -4.86 4.21
C ILE A 207 -5.34 -3.88 5.36
N VAL A 208 -4.47 -3.92 6.38
CA VAL A 208 -4.52 -2.92 7.46
C VAL A 208 -4.24 -1.52 6.88
N ASN A 209 -3.25 -1.39 6.01
CA ASN A 209 -2.94 -0.11 5.36
C ASN A 209 -4.09 0.38 4.45
N ALA A 210 -4.75 -0.53 3.72
CA ALA A 210 -5.94 -0.20 2.94
C ALA A 210 -7.08 0.31 3.85
N ASN A 211 -7.24 -0.26 5.04
CA ASN A 211 -8.19 0.24 6.04
C ASN A 211 -7.82 1.65 6.55
N ILE A 212 -6.54 1.93 6.79
CA ILE A 212 -6.04 3.26 7.17
C ILE A 212 -6.38 4.28 6.08
N ASN A 213 -6.00 3.99 4.83
CA ASN A 213 -6.22 4.88 3.70
C ASN A 213 -7.71 5.10 3.43
N SER A 214 -8.55 4.05 3.49
CA SER A 214 -10.00 4.18 3.30
C SER A 214 -10.62 5.14 4.33
N ARG A 215 -10.21 5.05 5.60
CA ARG A 215 -10.68 5.97 6.65
C ARG A 215 -10.16 7.39 6.45
N LEU A 216 -8.93 7.54 5.95
CA LEU A 216 -8.35 8.83 5.61
C LEU A 216 -9.10 9.50 4.44
N ILE A 217 -9.45 8.75 3.40
CA ILE A 217 -10.26 9.20 2.27
C ILE A 217 -11.64 9.65 2.77
N VAL A 218 -12.31 8.85 3.61
CA VAL A 218 -13.60 9.26 4.21
C VAL A 218 -13.45 10.57 4.98
N SER A 219 -12.40 10.69 5.79
CA SER A 219 -12.14 11.91 6.56
C SER A 219 -11.92 13.14 5.67
N HIS A 220 -11.24 12.95 4.54
CA HIS A 220 -11.04 13.97 3.52
C HIS A 220 -12.37 14.42 2.91
N MET A 221 -13.21 13.46 2.52
CA MET A 221 -14.49 13.70 1.83
C MET A 221 -15.57 14.30 2.74
N SER A 222 -15.54 13.97 4.03
CA SER A 222 -16.50 14.50 5.02
C SER A 222 -15.97 15.74 5.76
N ASP A 223 -14.81 16.27 5.38
CA ASP A 223 -14.12 17.38 6.06
C ASP A 223 -13.98 17.17 7.58
N SER A 224 -13.83 15.91 8.01
CA SER A 224 -13.69 15.55 9.41
C SER A 224 -12.23 15.27 9.77
N CYS A 225 -11.87 15.48 11.03
CA CYS A 225 -10.52 15.19 11.50
C CYS A 225 -10.17 13.69 11.38
N ALA A 226 -9.01 13.41 10.80
CA ALA A 226 -8.45 12.06 10.75
C ALA A 226 -8.23 11.48 12.15
N GLN A 227 -8.53 10.19 12.31
CA GLN A 227 -8.38 9.49 13.59
C GLN A 227 -6.95 8.99 13.80
N MET A 228 -6.35 9.26 14.96
CA MET A 228 -5.04 8.72 15.34
C MET A 228 -5.07 7.22 15.59
N CYS A 229 -6.17 6.71 16.13
CA CYS A 229 -6.30 5.31 16.53
C CYS A 229 -7.06 4.54 15.45
N ASN A 230 -6.44 3.52 14.88
CA ASN A 230 -7.11 2.60 13.97
C ASN A 230 -7.24 1.22 14.63
N THR A 231 -8.47 0.70 14.74
CA THR A 231 -8.74 -0.61 15.33
C THR A 231 -8.02 -1.76 14.63
N ALA A 232 -7.89 -1.73 13.30
CA ALA A 232 -7.16 -2.75 12.55
C ALA A 232 -5.67 -2.74 12.90
N VAL A 233 -5.08 -1.55 13.07
CA VAL A 233 -3.68 -1.39 13.51
C VAL A 233 -3.52 -1.90 14.94
N MET A 234 -4.42 -1.52 15.86
CA MET A 234 -4.36 -2.00 17.25
C MET A 234 -4.42 -3.53 17.34
N LEU A 235 -5.28 -4.18 16.54
CA LEU A 235 -5.36 -5.64 16.47
C LEU A 235 -4.07 -6.25 15.92
N TYR A 236 -3.50 -5.67 14.85
CA TYR A 236 -2.23 -6.11 14.30
C TYR A 236 -1.08 -5.97 15.31
N CYS A 237 -0.96 -4.82 15.96
CA CYS A 237 0.04 -4.57 17.01
C CYS A 237 -0.13 -5.54 18.18
N SER A 238 -1.36 -5.82 18.60
CA SER A 238 -1.65 -6.76 19.68
C SER A 238 -1.22 -8.19 19.31
N ALA A 239 -1.50 -8.62 18.08
CA ALA A 239 -1.08 -9.93 17.58
C ALA A 239 0.45 -10.03 17.46
N ALA A 240 1.11 -8.98 16.95
CA ALA A 240 2.57 -8.90 16.89
C ALA A 240 3.19 -9.01 18.28
N LEU A 241 2.71 -8.22 19.24
CA LEU A 241 3.19 -8.24 20.64
C LEU A 241 2.97 -9.61 21.28
N PHE A 242 1.79 -10.20 21.10
CA PHE A 242 1.49 -11.52 21.62
C PHE A 242 2.41 -12.59 21.02
N SER A 243 2.68 -12.52 19.71
CA SER A 243 3.60 -13.45 19.06
C SER A 243 5.03 -13.37 19.61
N MET A 244 5.51 -12.14 19.84
CA MET A 244 6.86 -11.88 20.38
C MET A 244 7.04 -12.33 21.84
N THR A 245 5.97 -12.66 22.57
CA THR A 245 6.08 -13.23 23.94
C THR A 245 6.66 -14.65 23.96
N ASN A 246 6.79 -15.30 22.80
CA ASN A 246 7.30 -16.67 22.68
C ASN A 246 6.46 -17.72 23.42
N ILE A 247 5.19 -17.41 23.74
CA ILE A 247 4.23 -18.35 24.32
C ILE A 247 3.70 -19.31 23.25
N LEU A 248 3.56 -18.83 22.01
CA LEU A 248 3.06 -19.61 20.89
C LEU A 248 4.17 -20.48 20.28
N SER A 249 3.80 -21.70 19.89
CA SER A 249 4.64 -22.49 18.99
C SER A 249 4.69 -21.85 17.60
N ALA A 250 5.66 -22.24 16.77
CA ALA A 250 5.77 -21.77 15.38
C ALA A 250 4.47 -21.98 14.58
N ALA A 251 3.78 -23.12 14.78
CA ALA A 251 2.49 -23.39 14.16
C ALA A 251 1.35 -22.51 14.74
N GLY A 252 1.41 -22.20 16.04
CA GLY A 252 0.47 -21.30 16.70
C GLY A 252 0.60 -19.86 16.20
N GLU A 253 1.82 -19.38 15.99
CA GLU A 253 2.10 -18.06 15.40
C GLU A 253 1.57 -17.96 13.95
N LEU A 254 1.77 -19.01 13.14
CA LEU A 254 1.24 -19.04 11.78
C LEU A 254 -0.29 -19.07 11.75
N LEU A 255 -0.92 -19.84 12.65
CA LEU A 255 -2.37 -19.85 12.79
C LEU A 255 -2.91 -18.49 13.23
N LEU A 256 -2.22 -17.81 14.16
CA LEU A 256 -2.55 -16.45 14.59
C LEU A 256 -2.54 -15.49 13.39
N LEU A 257 -1.46 -15.50 12.60
CA LEU A 257 -1.33 -14.65 11.42
C LEU A 257 -2.46 -14.90 10.41
N ARG A 258 -2.73 -16.17 10.05
CA ARG A 258 -3.77 -16.51 9.08
C ARG A 258 -5.17 -16.14 9.57
N SER A 259 -5.46 -16.38 10.84
CA SER A 259 -6.75 -16.02 11.45
C SER A 259 -6.94 -14.52 11.48
N LEU A 260 -5.88 -13.78 11.84
CA LEU A 260 -5.85 -12.32 11.82
C LEU A 260 -6.08 -11.78 10.41
N ALA A 261 -5.40 -12.34 9.40
CA ALA A 261 -5.54 -11.94 8.00
C ALA A 261 -6.98 -12.06 7.51
N VAL A 262 -7.63 -13.21 7.75
CA VAL A 262 -9.02 -13.45 7.38
C VAL A 262 -9.95 -12.48 8.10
N PHE A 263 -9.79 -12.32 9.41
CA PHE A 263 -10.61 -11.41 10.20
C PHE A 263 -10.50 -9.96 9.72
N LEU A 264 -9.28 -9.46 9.53
CA LEU A 264 -9.03 -8.09 9.09
C LEU A 264 -9.53 -7.85 7.65
N PHE A 265 -9.40 -8.84 6.77
CA PHE A 265 -9.96 -8.76 5.42
C PHE A 265 -11.48 -8.64 5.45
N VAL A 266 -12.17 -9.53 6.17
CA VAL A 266 -13.64 -9.47 6.31
C VAL A 266 -14.08 -8.16 6.95
N ALA A 267 -13.37 -7.70 7.99
CA ALA A 267 -13.66 -6.43 8.65
C ALA A 267 -13.47 -5.23 7.71
N HIS A 268 -12.44 -5.25 6.85
CA HIS A 268 -12.20 -4.20 5.86
C HIS A 268 -13.27 -4.19 4.77
N VAL A 269 -13.63 -5.36 4.23
CA VAL A 269 -14.71 -5.50 3.24
C VAL A 269 -16.04 -5.03 3.83
N HIS A 270 -16.36 -5.42 5.06
CA HIS A 270 -17.55 -4.94 5.75
C HIS A 270 -17.55 -3.42 5.92
N TYR A 271 -16.43 -2.83 6.33
CA TYR A 271 -16.28 -1.37 6.45
C TYR A 271 -16.51 -0.68 5.10
N PHE A 272 -15.89 -1.17 4.03
CA PHE A 272 -16.05 -0.65 2.68
C PHE A 272 -17.52 -0.62 2.24
N PHE A 273 -18.22 -1.76 2.31
CA PHE A 273 -19.64 -1.82 1.94
C PHE A 273 -20.54 -0.96 2.83
N SER A 274 -20.20 -0.82 4.12
CA SER A 274 -20.94 0.04 5.04
C SER A 274 -20.85 1.51 4.63
N ILE A 275 -19.65 1.98 4.25
CA ILE A 275 -19.45 3.35 3.78
C ILE A 275 -20.13 3.59 2.44
N VAL A 276 -19.98 2.67 1.48
CA VAL A 276 -20.67 2.77 0.18
C VAL A 276 -22.19 2.84 0.37
N SER A 277 -22.76 1.98 1.23
CA SER A 277 -24.19 1.99 1.54
C SER A 277 -24.63 3.30 2.18
N LEU A 278 -23.82 3.86 3.09
CA LEU A 278 -24.10 5.15 3.73
C LEU A 278 -24.09 6.30 2.72
N LEU A 279 -23.11 6.33 1.82
CA LEU A 279 -22.98 7.38 0.81
C LEU A 279 -24.06 7.29 -0.28
N LEU A 280 -24.60 6.11 -0.56
CA LEU A 280 -25.72 5.92 -1.49
C LEU A 280 -27.08 6.39 -0.92
N LEU A 281 -27.19 6.58 0.40
CA LEU A 281 -28.41 7.03 1.07
C LEU A 281 -28.47 8.57 1.23
N GLN A 282 -27.40 9.29 0.88
CA GLN A 282 -27.32 10.75 0.89
C GLN A 282 -27.72 11.33 -0.47
#